data_AF-A0A6V7I4V0-F1
#
_entry.id   AF-A0A6V7I4V0-F1
#
_cell.length_a   1.000
_cell.length_b   1.000
_cell.length_c   1.000
_cell.angle_alpha   90.00
_cell.angle_beta   90.00
_cell.angle_gamma   90.00
#
_symmetry.space_group_name_H-M   'P 1'
#
loop_
_entity.id
_entity.type
_entity.pdbx_description
1 polymer ?
#
loop_
_entity_poly.entity_id
_entity_poly.type
_entity_poly.pdbx_seq_one_letter_code
_entity_poly.pdbx_strand_id
1 'polypeptide(L)'
;WGAQGWCRPSCIPISIILVLIVLVVLLPLLDHADHKHSNNSSLYTTEFTCMDSCKLSLAESIPLGLIYDNTSIVHKSTYHTWMDLINSAESTIEIASLYWTMKREDVYPDNSAKD
;
A
#
# COMPACT_ATOMS: atom_id res chain seq x y z
N TRP A 1 -23.90 47.08 2.67
CA TRP A 1 -23.18 45.83 2.98
C TRP A 1 -22.27 45.58 1.80
N GLY A 2 -20.96 45.56 2.01
CA GLY A 2 -19.98 45.45 0.91
C GLY A 2 -19.11 46.69 0.79
N ALA A 3 -18.19 46.87 1.73
CA ALA A 3 -16.94 47.56 1.44
C ALA A 3 -15.90 46.46 1.30
N GLN A 4 -15.61 46.06 0.06
CA GLN A 4 -14.39 45.34 -0.27
C GLN A 4 -13.23 46.28 0.08
N GLY A 5 -12.73 46.14 1.30
CA GLY A 5 -11.57 46.86 1.77
C GLY A 5 -10.38 46.45 0.92
N TRP A 6 -9.88 47.40 0.13
CA TRP A 6 -8.63 47.38 -0.61
C TRP A 6 -7.53 46.78 0.26
N CYS A 7 -7.32 45.47 0.12
CA CYS A 7 -6.20 44.75 0.70
C CYS A 7 -4.94 45.46 0.21
N ARG A 8 -4.26 46.18 1.10
CA ARG A 8 -3.07 46.96 0.76
C ARG A 8 -2.07 46.03 0.04
N PRO A 9 -1.31 46.51 -0.95
CA PRO A 9 -0.34 45.68 -1.69
C PRO A 9 0.71 44.99 -0.80
N SER A 10 0.81 45.41 0.46
CA SER A 10 1.60 44.80 1.53
C SER A 10 0.97 43.57 2.22
N CYS A 11 -0.32 43.28 2.08
CA CYS A 11 -0.94 42.12 2.74
C CYS A 11 -0.58 40.79 2.08
N ILE A 12 -0.32 40.80 0.76
CA ILE A 12 0.10 39.61 0.00
C ILE A 12 1.48 39.13 0.50
N PRO A 13 2.54 39.97 0.55
CA PRO A 13 3.82 39.52 1.06
C PRO A 13 3.75 39.13 2.54
N ILE A 14 2.96 39.84 3.36
CA ILE A 14 2.77 39.48 4.78
C ILE A 14 2.09 38.10 4.92
N SER A 15 1.05 37.82 4.15
CA SER A 15 0.37 36.52 4.17
C SER A 15 1.30 35.39 3.71
N ILE A 16 2.10 35.61 2.67
CA ILE A 16 3.08 34.63 2.20
C ILE A 16 4.13 34.36 3.28
N ILE A 17 4.67 35.41 3.91
CA ILE A 17 5.64 35.27 5.01
C ILE A 17 5.02 34.49 6.18
N LEU A 18 3.78 34.78 6.56
CA LEU A 18 3.10 34.05 7.64
C LEU A 18 2.90 32.57 7.29
N VAL A 19 2.46 32.25 6.06
CA VAL A 19 2.32 30.86 5.61
C VAL A 19 3.67 30.15 5.60
N LEU A 20 4.74 30.81 5.13
CA LEU A 20 6.09 30.23 5.13
C LEU A 20 6.62 30.00 6.55
N ILE A 21 6.38 30.90 7.50
CA ILE A 21 6.74 30.70 8.91
C ILE A 21 6.00 29.48 9.48
N VAL A 22 4.70 29.37 9.21
CA VAL A 22 3.87 28.24 9.65
C VAL A 22 4.39 26.93 9.05
N LEU A 23 4.69 26.89 7.75
CA LEU A 23 5.26 25.70 7.11
C LEU A 23 6.64 25.35 7.69
N VAL A 24 7.54 26.31 7.86
CA VAL A 24 8.89 26.06 8.40
C VAL A 24 8.88 25.61 9.86
N VAL A 25 7.86 25.99 10.66
CA VAL A 25 7.75 25.57 12.07
C VAL A 25 6.94 24.28 12.22
N LEU A 26 5.85 24.11 11.46
CA LEU A 26 5.01 22.92 11.54
C LEU A 26 5.59 21.72 10.79
N LEU A 27 6.30 21.91 9.68
CA LEU A 27 6.90 20.79 8.94
C LEU A 27 7.94 20.04 9.80
N PRO A 28 8.88 20.67 10.53
CA PRO A 28 9.76 19.94 11.46
C PRO A 28 9.01 19.25 12.60
N LEU A 29 7.87 19.80 13.04
CA LEU A 29 7.03 19.17 14.07
C LEU A 29 6.28 17.95 13.53
N LEU A 30 5.86 17.98 12.26
CA LEU A 30 5.26 16.84 11.57
C LEU A 30 6.32 15.79 11.20
N ASP A 31 7.49 16.24 10.75
CA ASP A 31 8.66 15.41 10.41
C ASP A 31 9.20 14.70 11.65
N HIS A 32 9.22 15.36 12.82
CA HIS A 32 9.50 14.71 14.10
C HIS A 32 8.43 13.69 14.55
N ALA A 33 7.21 13.74 14.01
CA ALA A 33 6.20 12.70 14.23
C ALA A 33 6.43 11.47 13.33
N ASP A 34 7.04 11.65 12.16
CA ASP A 34 7.38 10.56 11.24
C ASP A 34 8.79 9.97 11.50
N HIS A 35 9.70 10.70 12.14
CA HIS A 35 11.08 10.26 12.39
C HIS A 35 11.32 9.44 13.68
N LYS A 36 10.30 8.78 14.23
CA LYS A 36 10.47 7.74 15.27
C LYS A 36 10.15 6.33 14.78
N HIS A 37 10.65 5.99 13.60
CA HIS A 37 10.81 4.61 13.17
C HIS A 37 12.26 4.35 12.76
N SER A 38 13.17 4.26 13.74
CA SER A 38 14.20 3.21 13.77
C SER A 38 15.11 3.35 14.99
N ASN A 39 15.41 2.21 15.59
CA ASN A 39 16.47 1.93 16.58
C ASN A 39 16.11 2.25 18.05
N ASN A 40 15.79 1.18 18.79
CA ASN A 40 15.44 1.07 20.22
C ASN A 40 13.93 1.07 20.50
N SER A 41 13.22 0.07 19.96
CA SER A 41 11.83 -0.20 20.35
C SER A 41 11.77 -0.89 21.72
N SER A 42 11.98 -0.12 22.77
CA SER A 42 11.42 -0.43 24.09
C SER A 42 9.94 -0.01 24.06
N LEU A 43 9.11 -0.95 23.61
CA LEU A 43 7.98 -1.41 24.40
C LEU A 43 7.03 -0.32 24.94
N TYR A 44 6.19 0.23 24.07
CA TYR A 44 4.80 0.53 24.46
C TYR A 44 4.08 -0.81 24.62
N THR A 45 4.29 -1.47 25.74
CA THR A 45 3.55 -2.67 26.16
C THR A 45 2.17 -2.26 26.62
N THR A 46 1.20 -2.35 25.72
CA THR A 46 -0.11 -2.95 26.01
C THR A 46 -0.84 -3.10 24.68
N GLU A 47 -1.08 -4.37 24.28
CA GLU A 47 -2.04 -4.79 23.23
C GLU A 47 -1.57 -4.85 21.76
N PHE A 48 -0.33 -5.22 21.44
CA PHE A 48 0.02 -5.76 20.10
C PHE A 48 0.85 -7.04 20.15
N THR A 49 0.73 -7.81 21.23
CA THR A 49 1.28 -9.18 21.33
C THR A 49 0.37 -10.22 20.66
N CYS A 50 -0.15 -9.92 19.46
CA CYS A 50 -0.93 -10.87 18.68
C CYS A 50 -0.48 -10.89 17.22
N MET A 51 0.78 -11.26 16.98
CA MET A 51 1.24 -11.81 15.70
C MET A 51 2.36 -12.82 15.95
N ASP A 52 2.11 -13.82 16.81
CA ASP A 52 3.14 -14.80 17.19
C ASP A 52 3.49 -15.81 16.09
N SER A 53 2.84 -15.77 14.93
CA SER A 53 3.28 -16.54 13.76
C SER A 53 2.73 -15.96 12.46
N CYS A 54 3.56 -15.19 11.73
CA CYS A 54 3.28 -14.83 10.34
C CYS A 54 4.00 -15.79 9.40
N LYS A 55 3.33 -16.26 8.35
CA LYS A 55 3.92 -17.11 7.31
C LYS A 55 3.92 -16.34 5.99
N LEU A 56 5.12 -16.09 5.46
CA LEU A 56 5.32 -15.55 4.12
C LEU A 56 5.65 -16.69 3.15
N SER A 57 5.02 -16.70 1.98
CA SER A 57 5.34 -17.64 0.89
C SER A 57 5.31 -16.93 -0.44
N LEU A 58 6.27 -17.26 -1.31
CA LEU A 58 6.25 -16.83 -2.70
C LEU A 58 5.23 -17.67 -3.49
N ALA A 59 4.41 -16.99 -4.29
CA ALA A 59 3.50 -17.62 -5.23
C ALA A 59 3.80 -17.14 -6.65
N GLU A 60 3.56 -18.00 -7.64
CA GLU A 60 3.86 -17.73 -9.04
C GLU A 60 2.68 -18.08 -9.96
N SER A 61 2.54 -17.36 -11.07
CA SER A 61 1.58 -17.72 -12.11
C SER A 61 2.22 -18.73 -13.05
N ILE A 62 1.85 -20.00 -12.93
CA ILE A 62 2.39 -21.10 -13.73
C ILE A 62 1.62 -21.19 -15.05
N PRO A 63 2.26 -21.05 -16.22
CA PRO A 63 1.58 -21.16 -17.51
C PRO A 63 1.16 -22.60 -17.82
N LEU A 64 0.06 -22.74 -18.56
CA LEU A 64 -0.41 -24.04 -19.03
C LEU A 64 0.65 -24.72 -19.90
N GLY A 65 0.88 -26.01 -19.65
CA GLY A 65 1.86 -26.80 -20.39
C GLY A 65 3.32 -26.60 -19.99
N LEU A 66 3.62 -25.76 -18.99
CA LEU A 66 4.96 -25.70 -18.43
C LEU A 66 5.25 -26.95 -17.60
N ILE A 67 6.29 -27.68 -17.99
CA ILE A 67 6.80 -28.84 -17.26
C ILE A 67 8.12 -28.43 -16.62
N TYR A 68 8.12 -28.33 -15.30
CA TYR A 68 9.34 -28.11 -14.53
C TYR A 68 10.22 -29.36 -14.58
N ASP A 69 11.54 -29.16 -14.64
CA ASP A 69 12.46 -30.28 -14.46
C ASP A 69 12.44 -30.76 -13.00
N ASN A 70 12.91 -31.99 -12.77
CA ASN A 70 12.92 -32.58 -11.42
C ASN A 70 13.86 -31.85 -10.43
N THR A 71 14.72 -30.96 -10.92
CA THR A 71 15.67 -30.17 -10.12
C THR A 71 15.17 -28.75 -9.83
N SER A 72 14.06 -28.35 -10.42
CA SER A 72 13.52 -27.00 -10.35
C SER A 72 12.81 -26.78 -9.03
N ILE A 73 12.98 -25.58 -8.48
CA ILE A 73 12.20 -25.13 -7.34
C ILE A 73 10.83 -24.71 -7.86
N VAL A 74 9.79 -25.43 -7.48
CA VAL A 74 8.40 -25.12 -7.85
C VAL A 74 7.76 -24.34 -6.70
N HIS A 75 7.28 -23.14 -6.99
CA HIS A 75 6.54 -22.34 -6.01
C HIS A 75 5.05 -22.67 -6.06
N LYS A 76 4.32 -22.21 -5.05
CA LYS A 76 2.87 -22.40 -5.02
C LYS A 76 2.25 -21.57 -6.14
N SER A 77 1.29 -22.14 -6.87
CA SER A 77 0.60 -21.35 -7.89
C SER A 77 -0.20 -20.20 -7.25
N THR A 78 -0.30 -19.07 -7.94
CA THR A 78 -1.17 -17.95 -7.57
C THR A 78 -2.62 -18.43 -7.40
N TYR A 79 -3.09 -19.29 -8.30
CA TYR A 79 -4.40 -19.93 -8.22
C TYR A 79 -4.64 -20.68 -6.89
N HIS A 80 -3.75 -21.60 -6.51
CA HIS A 80 -3.89 -22.35 -5.26
C HIS A 80 -3.75 -21.44 -4.04
N THR A 81 -2.90 -20.42 -4.11
CA THR A 81 -2.73 -19.46 -3.02
C THR A 81 -4.02 -18.68 -2.76
N TRP A 82 -4.65 -18.17 -3.81
CA TRP A 82 -5.94 -17.49 -3.68
C TRP A 82 -7.05 -18.41 -3.18
N MET A 83 -7.15 -19.63 -3.73
CA MET A 83 -8.16 -20.59 -3.31
C MET A 83 -8.02 -20.94 -1.82
N ASP A 84 -6.80 -21.14 -1.34
CA ASP A 84 -6.56 -21.42 0.08
C ASP A 84 -6.92 -20.23 0.97
N LEU A 85 -6.55 -19.00 0.58
CA LEU A 85 -6.92 -17.79 1.32
C LEU A 85 -8.44 -17.61 1.39
N ILE A 86 -9.13 -17.77 0.26
CA ILE A 86 -10.59 -17.65 0.16
C ILE A 86 -11.28 -18.71 1.02
N ASN A 87 -10.82 -19.97 0.94
CA ASN A 87 -11.38 -21.05 1.73
C ASN A 87 -11.09 -20.93 3.23
N SER A 88 -10.00 -20.25 3.60
CA SER A 88 -9.64 -20.02 5.01
C SER A 88 -10.34 -18.82 5.65
N ALA A 89 -10.97 -17.95 4.84
CA ALA A 89 -11.61 -16.76 5.35
C ALA A 89 -12.95 -17.10 6.03
N GLU A 90 -13.08 -16.78 7.31
CA GLU A 90 -14.30 -17.08 8.08
C GLU A 90 -15.36 -15.97 8.01
N SER A 91 -14.93 -14.73 7.76
CA SER A 91 -15.80 -13.55 7.89
C SER A 91 -15.80 -12.68 6.63
N THR A 92 -14.66 -12.10 6.28
CA THR A 92 -14.56 -11.12 5.18
C THR A 92 -13.26 -11.27 4.43
N ILE A 93 -13.31 -10.98 3.13
CA ILE A 93 -12.13 -10.90 2.26
C ILE A 93 -12.09 -9.48 1.69
N GLU A 94 -11.03 -8.75 2.02
CA GLU A 94 -10.82 -7.40 1.53
C GLU A 94 -9.69 -7.41 0.49
N ILE A 95 -9.97 -6.88 -0.70
CA ILE A 95 -9.07 -6.91 -1.85
C ILE A 95 -8.86 -5.50 -2.35
N ALA A 96 -7.59 -5.07 -2.38
CA ALA A 96 -7.16 -3.85 -3.05
C ALA A 96 -6.37 -4.22 -4.31
N SER A 97 -6.99 -4.06 -5.48
CA SER A 97 -6.38 -4.43 -6.77
C SER A 97 -6.76 -3.44 -7.86
N LEU A 98 -5.83 -3.13 -8.76
CA LEU A 98 -6.13 -2.38 -9.98
C LEU A 98 -7.03 -3.18 -10.96
N TYR A 99 -6.84 -4.50 -10.99
CA TYR A 99 -7.64 -5.46 -11.76
C TYR A 99 -7.76 -6.76 -10.93
N TRP A 100 -8.95 -7.38 -10.90
CA TRP A 100 -9.25 -8.49 -9.97
C TRP A 100 -9.36 -9.85 -10.64
N THR A 101 -9.82 -9.91 -11.88
CA THR A 101 -10.26 -11.16 -12.52
C THR A 101 -9.14 -12.18 -12.70
N MET A 102 -7.87 -11.80 -12.53
CA MET A 102 -6.66 -12.63 -12.67
C MET A 102 -6.55 -13.39 -13.99
N LYS A 103 -7.42 -13.07 -14.94
CA LYS A 103 -7.38 -13.62 -16.28
C LYS A 103 -6.50 -12.75 -17.15
N ARG A 104 -5.70 -13.41 -18.00
CA ARG A 104 -4.82 -12.71 -18.92
C ARG A 104 -5.62 -11.92 -19.97
N GLU A 105 -6.76 -12.44 -20.41
CA GLU A 105 -7.63 -11.80 -21.42
C GLU A 105 -8.13 -10.40 -21.03
N ASP A 106 -8.28 -10.14 -19.72
CA ASP A 106 -8.81 -8.87 -19.23
C ASP A 106 -7.77 -7.74 -19.25
N VAL A 107 -6.48 -8.09 -19.37
CA VAL A 107 -5.36 -7.14 -19.45
C VAL A 107 -4.75 -7.09 -20.85
N TYR A 108 -4.72 -8.24 -21.55
CA TYR A 108 -4.12 -8.37 -22.87
C TYR A 108 -5.15 -8.88 -23.90
N PRO A 109 -5.48 -8.08 -24.93
CA PRO A 109 -6.44 -8.46 -25.97
C PRO A 109 -5.77 -9.32 -27.06
N ASP A 110 -5.06 -10.37 -26.66
CA ASP A 110 -4.45 -11.33 -27.57
C ASP A 110 -5.16 -12.69 -27.51
N ASN A 111 -5.15 -13.45 -28.61
CA ASN A 111 -5.81 -14.76 -28.61
C ASN A 111 -5.10 -15.77 -27.70
N SER A 112 -3.79 -15.62 -27.45
CA SER A 112 -3.06 -16.43 -26.46
C SER A 112 -3.46 -16.16 -25.01
N ALA A 113 -4.30 -15.15 -24.77
CA ALA A 113 -4.80 -14.80 -23.45
C ALA A 113 -6.15 -15.44 -23.11
N LYS A 114 -6.81 -16.07 -24.08
CA LYS A 114 -8.13 -16.72 -23.96
C LYS A 114 -8.07 -18.20 -23.58
N ASP A 115 -6.90 -18.81 -23.72
CA ASP A 115 -6.60 -20.19 -23.36
C ASP A 115 -6.05 -20.27 -21.93
#